data_AF-A0A959PK66-F1
#
_entry.id   AF-A0A959PK66-F1
#
_cell.length_a   1.000
_cell.length_b   1.000
_cell.length_c   1.000
_cell.angle_alpha   90.00
_cell.angle_beta   90.00
_cell.angle_gamma   90.00
#
_symmetry.space_group_name_H-M   'P 1'
#
loop_
_entity.id
_entity.type
_entity.pdbx_description
1 polymer ?
#
loop_
_entity_poly.entity_id
_entity_poly.type
_entity_poly.pdbx_seq_one_letter_code
_entity_poly.pdbx_strand_id
1 'polypeptide(L)'
;MLYVEYLPKSTLSRHVECFWELDFAPDDLRGQFEMLSPDCTYDIIFSTENLSFRPINASTWQKIPTGAAFMGQRTSSIQYKVTRPVKIFGIRFKPFAFWNLIPFPLYKLNDKAFSLTDIFEITPLCNQLIKRILSGSEVQAKMELSEQLMLNISKDNLIVDPMLRDQVNYILERKGILRVNEMYSEFGISKVGLRNNFINKIGLTPKKVSQIWRLNYFLYLQQNTSCQNLTQLGLDAGFYDQAHFIKEFKSFFHCSPLHFFKNEHHLLKISQETISKRLFNVYDPVN
;
A
#
# COMPACT_ATOMS: atom_id res chain seq x y z
N MET A 1 6.84 -12.67 -14.37
CA MET A 1 6.35 -12.29 -13.04
C MET A 1 4.85 -12.51 -12.99
N LEU A 2 4.38 -13.27 -12.00
CA LEU A 2 2.95 -13.56 -11.78
C LEU A 2 2.50 -12.88 -10.48
N TYR A 3 1.38 -12.15 -10.54
CA TYR A 3 0.76 -11.52 -9.37
C TYR A 3 -0.69 -11.96 -9.25
N VAL A 4 -1.08 -12.42 -8.06
CA VAL A 4 -2.45 -12.88 -7.78
C VAL A 4 -2.90 -12.34 -6.43
N GLU A 5 -4.17 -11.95 -6.34
CA GLU A 5 -4.80 -11.50 -5.10
C GLU A 5 -5.94 -12.42 -4.70
N TYR A 6 -6.10 -12.61 -3.40
CA TYR A 6 -7.13 -13.44 -2.78
C TYR A 6 -7.84 -12.61 -1.72
N LEU A 7 -9.17 -12.57 -1.77
CA LEU A 7 -9.95 -11.83 -0.79
C LEU A 7 -9.96 -12.56 0.56
N PRO A 8 -9.89 -11.83 1.68
CA PRO A 8 -9.94 -12.44 3.01
C PRO A 8 -11.33 -12.99 3.32
N LYS A 9 -11.41 -13.91 4.30
CA LYS A 9 -12.70 -14.26 4.91
C LYS A 9 -13.29 -13.04 5.64
N SER A 10 -14.60 -13.08 5.90
CA SER A 10 -15.35 -11.93 6.45
C SER A 10 -14.74 -11.36 7.75
N THR A 11 -14.18 -12.19 8.63
CA THR A 11 -13.62 -11.76 9.92
C THR A 11 -12.48 -10.74 9.78
N LEU A 12 -11.53 -10.94 8.85
CA LEU A 12 -10.42 -9.99 8.64
C LEU A 12 -10.68 -8.97 7.54
N SER A 13 -11.74 -9.12 6.74
CA SER A 13 -12.08 -8.21 5.64
C SER A 13 -12.21 -6.74 6.04
N ARG A 14 -12.45 -6.45 7.33
CA ARG A 14 -12.52 -5.09 7.87
C ARG A 14 -11.16 -4.40 7.97
N HIS A 15 -10.06 -5.15 8.04
CA HIS A 15 -8.70 -4.64 8.20
C HIS A 15 -7.78 -5.00 7.03
N VAL A 16 -7.98 -6.18 6.45
CA VAL A 16 -7.22 -6.72 5.32
C VAL A 16 -7.95 -6.39 4.03
N GLU A 17 -7.23 -5.79 3.06
CA GLU A 17 -7.75 -5.62 1.71
C GLU A 17 -7.70 -6.94 0.95
N CYS A 18 -6.53 -7.58 0.92
CA CYS A 18 -6.32 -8.85 0.26
C CYS A 18 -5.08 -9.56 0.81
N PHE A 19 -5.04 -10.87 0.58
CA PHE A 19 -3.79 -11.60 0.50
C PHE A 19 -3.29 -11.54 -0.93
N TRP A 20 -1.97 -11.60 -1.14
CA TRP A 20 -1.40 -11.57 -2.47
C TRP A 20 -0.17 -12.46 -2.58
N GLU A 21 0.07 -12.99 -3.77
CA GLU A 21 1.31 -13.69 -4.13
C GLU A 21 1.97 -12.97 -5.30
N LEU A 22 3.29 -12.83 -5.21
CA LEU A 22 4.14 -12.27 -6.25
C LEU A 22 5.28 -13.24 -6.54
N ASP A 23 5.34 -13.77 -7.74
CA ASP A 23 6.33 -14.75 -8.18
C ASP A 23 7.36 -14.07 -9.10
N PHE A 24 8.60 -13.96 -8.60
CA PHE A 24 9.76 -13.56 -9.38
C PHE A 24 10.44 -14.80 -9.94
N ALA A 25 10.17 -15.09 -11.21
CA ALA A 25 10.82 -16.17 -11.93
C ALA A 25 12.27 -15.79 -12.30
N PRO A 26 13.15 -16.76 -12.63
CA PRO A 26 14.51 -16.47 -13.08
C PRO A 26 14.59 -15.43 -14.21
N ASP A 27 13.68 -15.49 -15.18
CA ASP A 27 13.62 -14.58 -16.33
C ASP A 27 13.23 -13.14 -15.97
N ASP A 28 12.66 -12.94 -14.76
CA ASP A 28 12.31 -11.62 -14.23
C ASP A 28 13.53 -10.92 -13.60
N LEU A 29 14.62 -11.63 -13.32
CA LEU A 29 15.81 -11.12 -12.65
C LEU A 29 16.76 -10.43 -13.64
N ARG A 30 16.29 -9.35 -14.28
CA ARG A 30 17.06 -8.60 -15.29
C ARG A 30 18.18 -7.71 -14.72
N GLY A 31 18.57 -7.91 -13.45
CA GLY A 31 19.54 -7.06 -12.74
C GLY A 31 19.05 -5.62 -12.46
N GLN A 32 17.82 -5.28 -12.82
CA GLN A 32 17.18 -3.99 -12.57
C GLN A 32 16.40 -3.99 -11.26
N PHE A 33 15.99 -2.81 -10.84
CA PHE A 33 15.00 -2.64 -9.78
C PHE A 33 13.61 -2.50 -10.39
N GLU A 34 12.62 -3.07 -9.72
CA GLU A 34 11.22 -2.88 -10.08
C GLU A 34 10.61 -1.77 -9.24
N MET A 35 9.55 -1.13 -9.74
CA MET A 35 8.97 0.06 -9.11
C MET A 35 7.51 -0.15 -8.73
N LEU A 36 7.16 0.19 -7.50
CA LEU A 36 5.78 0.18 -7.00
C LEU A 36 5.29 1.59 -6.71
N SER A 37 4.06 1.90 -7.14
CA SER A 37 3.39 3.16 -6.82
C SER A 37 3.00 3.18 -5.33
N PRO A 38 2.94 4.36 -4.69
CA PRO A 38 2.27 4.49 -3.41
C PRO A 38 0.76 4.25 -3.53
N ASP A 39 0.20 3.54 -2.57
CA ASP A 39 -1.19 3.05 -2.60
C ASP A 39 -1.93 3.18 -1.26
N CYS A 40 -1.32 3.91 -0.30
CA CYS A 40 -1.90 4.18 1.02
C CYS A 40 -2.10 2.93 1.90
N THR A 41 -1.50 1.79 1.55
CA THR A 41 -1.64 0.55 2.33
C THR A 41 -0.41 0.19 3.13
N TYR A 42 -0.62 -0.67 4.12
CA TYR A 42 0.45 -1.40 4.80
C TYR A 42 0.51 -2.82 4.27
N ASP A 43 1.68 -3.45 4.31
CA ASP A 43 1.80 -4.87 4.00
C ASP A 43 2.56 -5.60 5.12
N ILE A 44 2.20 -6.85 5.39
CA ILE A 44 3.12 -7.81 5.99
C ILE A 44 3.51 -8.77 4.88
N ILE A 45 4.81 -8.89 4.60
CA ILE A 45 5.32 -9.77 3.55
C ILE A 45 6.11 -10.93 4.14
N PHE A 46 6.03 -12.08 3.48
CA PHE A 46 6.73 -13.31 3.82
C PHE A 46 7.62 -13.71 2.64
N SER A 47 8.91 -13.86 2.89
CA SER A 47 9.90 -14.18 1.85
C SER A 47 10.93 -15.18 2.37
N THR A 48 11.24 -16.18 1.55
CA THR A 48 12.34 -17.14 1.81
C THR A 48 13.69 -16.62 1.35
N GLU A 49 13.72 -15.49 0.63
CA GLU A 49 14.95 -14.83 0.17
C GLU A 49 15.09 -13.44 0.77
N ASN A 50 16.34 -12.97 0.86
CA ASN A 50 16.61 -11.60 1.25
C ASN A 50 16.15 -10.66 0.13
N LEU A 51 15.37 -9.65 0.50
CA LEU A 51 14.93 -8.61 -0.42
C LEU A 51 15.67 -7.31 -0.10
N SER A 52 15.65 -6.38 -1.02
CA SER A 52 16.06 -5.01 -0.76
C SER A 52 15.04 -4.07 -1.35
N PHE A 53 14.69 -3.04 -0.60
CA PHE A 53 13.86 -1.97 -1.12
C PHE A 53 14.44 -0.61 -0.75
N ARG A 54 14.05 0.42 -1.49
CA ARG A 54 14.29 1.80 -1.10
C ARG A 54 13.17 2.70 -1.62
N PRO A 55 12.79 3.74 -0.87
CA PRO A 55 12.10 4.88 -1.44
C PRO A 55 12.94 5.51 -2.56
N ILE A 56 12.30 5.98 -3.62
CA ILE A 56 13.00 6.57 -4.76
C ILE A 56 13.75 7.87 -4.39
N ASN A 57 13.31 8.53 -3.31
CA ASN A 57 13.97 9.70 -2.74
C ASN A 57 15.13 9.36 -1.79
N ALA A 58 15.36 8.08 -1.49
CA ALA A 58 16.41 7.62 -0.58
C ALA A 58 17.65 7.18 -1.35
N SER A 59 18.82 7.47 -0.78
CA SER A 59 20.13 7.07 -1.33
C SER A 59 20.52 5.65 -0.94
N THR A 60 19.94 5.09 0.12
CA THR A 60 20.32 3.80 0.69
C THR A 60 19.24 2.74 0.49
N TRP A 61 19.68 1.52 0.25
CA TRP A 61 18.83 0.34 0.23
C TRP A 61 18.65 -0.20 1.63
N GLN A 62 17.41 -0.44 2.04
CA GLN A 62 17.12 -1.21 3.24
C GLN A 62 17.01 -2.69 2.87
N LYS A 63 17.74 -3.53 3.60
CA LYS A 63 17.66 -4.99 3.47
C LYS A 63 16.47 -5.51 4.26
N ILE A 64 15.72 -6.42 3.67
CA ILE A 64 14.65 -7.17 4.32
C ILE A 64 15.14 -8.63 4.40
N PRO A 65 15.48 -9.13 5.60
CA PRO A 65 15.89 -10.51 5.76
C PRO A 65 14.80 -11.51 5.39
N THR A 66 15.20 -12.76 5.17
CA THR A 66 14.27 -13.90 5.07
C THR A 66 13.37 -13.96 6.30
N GLY A 67 12.08 -14.26 6.13
CA GLY A 67 11.11 -14.29 7.22
C GLY A 67 9.88 -13.47 6.90
N ALA A 68 9.35 -12.80 7.93
CA ALA A 68 8.23 -11.88 7.82
C ALA A 68 8.69 -10.44 8.11
N ALA A 69 8.20 -9.48 7.33
CA ALA A 69 8.52 -8.07 7.49
C ALA A 69 7.27 -7.20 7.40
N PHE A 70 7.21 -6.15 8.22
CA PHE A 70 6.19 -5.13 8.15
C PHE A 70 6.65 -4.02 7.20
N MET A 71 5.83 -3.72 6.20
CA MET A 71 6.04 -2.65 5.23
C MET A 71 5.12 -1.48 5.57
N GLY A 72 5.73 -0.34 5.89
CA GLY A 72 5.01 0.89 6.11
C GLY A 72 4.38 1.47 4.85
N GLN A 73 3.47 2.42 5.03
CA GLN A 73 2.88 3.17 3.93
C GLN A 73 3.93 3.94 3.13
N ARG A 74 3.66 4.08 1.84
CA ARG A 74 4.58 4.69 0.88
C ARG A 74 4.13 6.11 0.60
N THR A 75 4.99 7.09 0.84
CA THR A 75 4.73 8.49 0.48
C THR A 75 5.30 8.84 -0.89
N SER A 76 6.24 8.04 -1.38
CA SER A 76 6.80 8.10 -2.72
C SER A 76 6.83 6.70 -3.32
N SER A 77 7.14 6.61 -4.61
CA SER A 77 7.36 5.31 -5.22
C SER A 77 8.57 4.62 -4.59
N ILE A 78 8.47 3.30 -4.44
CA ILE A 78 9.57 2.51 -3.90
C ILE A 78 10.10 1.56 -4.96
N GLN A 79 11.41 1.33 -4.90
CA GLN A 79 12.12 0.42 -5.75
C GLN A 79 12.41 -0.87 -4.98
N TYR A 80 12.20 -2.01 -5.62
CA TYR A 80 12.57 -3.32 -5.10
C TYR A 80 13.69 -3.91 -5.94
N LYS A 81 14.63 -4.54 -5.25
CA LYS A 81 15.68 -5.33 -5.87
C LYS A 81 15.60 -6.74 -5.32
N VAL A 82 15.45 -7.68 -6.24
CA VAL A 82 15.42 -9.12 -6.00
C VAL A 82 16.59 -9.72 -6.77
N THR A 83 17.42 -10.51 -6.09
CA THR A 83 18.64 -11.09 -6.68
C THR A 83 18.53 -12.58 -6.95
N ARG A 84 17.47 -13.22 -6.48
CA ARG A 84 17.21 -14.66 -6.63
C ARG A 84 15.72 -14.89 -6.86
N PRO A 85 15.34 -15.98 -7.57
CA PRO A 85 13.94 -16.30 -7.77
C PRO A 85 13.26 -16.46 -6.41
N VAL A 86 12.08 -15.86 -6.26
CA VAL A 86 11.37 -15.87 -4.98
C VAL A 86 9.88 -15.68 -5.21
N LYS A 87 9.10 -16.47 -4.48
CA LYS A 87 7.67 -16.26 -4.31
C LYS A 87 7.43 -15.53 -3.00
N ILE A 88 6.93 -14.30 -3.09
CA ILE A 88 6.55 -13.49 -1.94
C ILE A 88 5.06 -13.71 -1.69
N PHE A 89 4.70 -14.04 -0.46
CA PHE A 89 3.31 -14.00 -0.01
C PHE A 89 3.13 -12.75 0.87
N GLY A 90 2.01 -12.06 0.74
CA GLY A 90 1.75 -10.84 1.49
C GLY A 90 0.31 -10.73 1.97
N ILE A 91 0.16 -10.02 3.08
CA ILE A 91 -1.12 -9.55 3.62
C ILE A 91 -1.13 -8.04 3.44
N ARG A 92 -2.09 -7.51 2.70
CA ARG A 92 -2.26 -6.08 2.50
C ARG A 92 -3.37 -5.57 3.41
N PHE A 93 -3.10 -4.47 4.11
CA PHE A 93 -4.00 -3.88 5.07
C PHE A 93 -4.49 -2.51 4.63
N LYS A 94 -5.73 -2.21 5.00
CA LYS A 94 -6.38 -0.92 4.78
C LYS A 94 -5.62 0.20 5.52
N PRO A 95 -5.68 1.46 5.06
CA PRO A 95 -4.93 2.58 5.63
C PRO A 95 -5.19 2.80 7.14
N PHE A 96 -6.36 2.41 7.62
CA PHE A 96 -6.82 2.57 9.00
C PHE A 96 -6.69 1.29 9.85
N ALA A 97 -5.99 0.25 9.38
CA ALA A 97 -5.99 -1.06 10.04
C ALA A 97 -5.21 -1.12 11.37
N PHE A 98 -4.22 -0.24 11.58
CA PHE A 98 -3.23 -0.40 12.67
C PHE A 98 -3.31 0.66 13.77
N TRP A 99 -4.27 1.59 13.71
CA TRP A 99 -4.30 2.77 14.57
C TRP A 99 -4.31 2.48 16.08
N ASN A 100 -4.89 1.34 16.49
CA ASN A 100 -4.99 0.92 17.88
C ASN A 100 -4.05 -0.24 18.25
N LEU A 101 -3.39 -0.86 17.27
CA LEU A 101 -2.45 -1.98 17.51
C LEU A 101 -1.03 -1.49 17.75
N ILE A 102 -0.65 -0.37 17.14
CA ILE A 102 0.71 0.16 17.22
C ILE A 102 0.72 1.35 18.19
N PRO A 103 1.43 1.28 19.33
CA PRO A 103 1.30 2.24 20.42
C PRO A 103 2.07 3.55 20.19
N PHE A 104 2.55 3.79 18.97
CA PHE A 104 3.30 4.99 18.61
C PHE A 104 2.80 5.58 17.29
N PRO A 105 3.09 6.86 17.00
CA PRO A 105 2.57 7.52 15.81
C PRO A 105 2.94 6.80 14.51
N LEU A 106 1.92 6.42 13.73
CA LEU A 106 2.07 5.60 12.53
C LEU A 106 2.90 6.26 11.42
N TYR A 107 3.03 7.59 11.42
CA TYR A 107 3.87 8.29 10.45
C TYR A 107 5.34 7.89 10.52
N LYS A 108 5.79 7.34 11.65
CA LYS A 108 7.16 6.84 11.84
C LYS A 108 7.46 5.60 10.99
N LEU A 109 6.42 4.89 10.56
CA LEU A 109 6.52 3.68 9.74
C LEU A 109 6.68 3.99 8.26
N ASN A 110 6.28 5.19 7.81
CA ASN A 110 6.24 5.52 6.39
C ASN A 110 7.61 5.32 5.73
N ASP A 111 7.57 4.82 4.50
CA ASP A 111 8.72 4.62 3.61
C ASP A 111 9.81 3.71 4.20
N LYS A 112 9.45 2.82 5.13
CA LYS A 112 10.37 1.90 5.83
C LYS A 112 9.81 0.48 5.90
N ALA A 113 10.71 -0.48 6.02
CA ALA A 113 10.40 -1.84 6.43
C ALA A 113 10.91 -2.10 7.84
N PHE A 114 10.27 -3.03 8.55
CA PHE A 114 10.61 -3.39 9.91
C PHE A 114 10.55 -4.90 10.07
N SER A 115 11.35 -5.44 10.99
CA SER A 115 11.07 -6.78 11.50
C SER A 115 9.71 -6.75 12.20
N LEU A 116 8.95 -7.84 12.16
CA LEU A 116 7.70 -7.91 12.93
C LEU A 116 7.94 -7.70 14.43
N THR A 117 9.11 -8.10 14.95
CA THR A 117 9.51 -7.91 16.36
C THR A 117 9.76 -6.44 16.73
N ASP A 118 10.03 -5.57 15.75
CA ASP A 118 10.22 -4.14 16.00
C ASP A 118 8.87 -3.43 16.21
N ILE A 119 7.78 -4.06 15.76
CA ILE A 119 6.43 -3.48 15.74
C ILE A 119 5.50 -4.16 16.73
N PHE A 120 5.60 -5.48 16.85
CA PHE A 120 4.68 -6.32 17.62
C PHE A 120 5.43 -7.24 18.58
N GLU A 121 4.75 -7.65 19.64
CA GLU A 121 5.22 -8.71 20.52
C GLU A 121 5.01 -10.07 19.84
N ILE A 122 6.10 -10.69 19.36
CA ILE A 122 6.05 -11.96 18.64
C ILE A 122 6.28 -13.13 19.60
N THR A 123 5.21 -13.87 19.87
CA THR A 123 5.24 -15.07 20.72
C THR A 123 5.88 -16.28 19.99
N PRO A 124 6.24 -17.35 20.71
CA PRO A 124 6.69 -18.60 20.07
C PRO A 124 5.68 -19.18 19.09
N LEU A 125 4.38 -19.06 19.37
CA LEU A 125 3.31 -19.49 18.46
C LEU A 125 3.32 -18.65 17.17
N CYS A 126 3.45 -17.32 17.27
CA CYS A 126 3.58 -16.46 16.09
C CYS A 126 4.76 -16.88 15.21
N ASN A 127 5.92 -17.19 15.81
CA ASN A 127 7.08 -17.69 15.07
C ASN A 127 6.82 -19.04 14.38
N GLN A 128 6.08 -19.96 15.00
CA GLN A 128 5.68 -21.22 14.36
C GLN A 128 4.73 -20.98 13.18
N LEU A 129 3.78 -20.06 13.31
CA LEU A 129 2.86 -19.68 12.23
C LEU A 129 3.62 -19.07 11.04
N ILE A 130 4.56 -18.14 11.30
CA ILE A 130 5.42 -17.54 10.26
C ILE A 130 6.20 -18.63 9.50
N LYS A 131 6.80 -19.58 10.21
CA LYS A 131 7.53 -20.70 9.58
C LYS A 131 6.63 -21.54 8.68
N ARG A 132 5.41 -21.86 9.14
CA ARG A 132 4.43 -22.63 8.36
C ARG A 132 3.91 -21.88 7.13
N ILE A 133 3.74 -20.56 7.22
CA ILE A 133 3.38 -19.70 6.08
C ILE A 133 4.49 -19.76 5.02
N LEU A 134 5.75 -19.64 5.44
CA LEU A 134 6.92 -19.66 4.54
C LEU A 134 7.13 -21.03 3.87
N SER A 135 6.88 -22.13 4.58
CA SER A 135 7.06 -23.49 4.04
C SER A 135 5.84 -24.00 3.26
N GLY A 136 4.67 -23.36 3.39
CA GLY A 136 3.44 -23.79 2.75
C GLY A 136 3.45 -23.55 1.24
N SER A 137 2.93 -24.51 0.48
CA SER A 137 2.71 -24.37 -0.96
C SER A 137 1.28 -23.94 -1.32
N GLU A 138 0.31 -24.33 -0.50
CA GLU A 138 -1.11 -24.03 -0.72
C GLU A 138 -1.48 -22.65 -0.17
N VAL A 139 -2.04 -21.79 -1.04
CA VAL A 139 -2.38 -20.41 -0.67
C VAL A 139 -3.49 -20.34 0.37
N GLN A 140 -4.49 -21.23 0.30
CA GLN A 140 -5.58 -21.27 1.27
C GLN A 140 -5.07 -21.54 2.69
N ALA A 141 -4.12 -22.48 2.83
CA ALA A 141 -3.47 -22.75 4.10
C ALA A 141 -2.66 -21.55 4.62
N LYS A 142 -1.94 -20.83 3.73
CA LYS A 142 -1.21 -19.61 4.12
C LYS A 142 -2.13 -18.51 4.62
N MET A 143 -3.29 -18.34 3.98
CA MET A 143 -4.31 -17.37 4.38
C MET A 143 -4.83 -17.69 5.79
N GLU A 144 -5.18 -18.94 6.07
CA GLU A 144 -5.67 -19.36 7.39
C GLU A 144 -4.62 -19.22 8.50
N LEU A 145 -3.37 -19.54 8.20
CA LEU A 145 -2.26 -19.33 9.12
C LEU A 145 -1.99 -17.84 9.38
N SER A 146 -2.17 -17.01 8.36
CA SER A 146 -2.03 -15.56 8.47
C SER A 146 -3.17 -14.94 9.27
N GLU A 147 -4.39 -15.46 9.13
CA GLU A 147 -5.51 -15.09 10.00
C GLU A 147 -5.20 -15.40 11.46
N GLN A 148 -4.72 -16.61 11.75
CA GLN A 148 -4.29 -17.01 13.11
C GLN A 148 -3.15 -16.12 13.63
N LEU A 149 -2.18 -15.79 12.77
CA LEU A 149 -1.08 -14.91 13.14
C LEU A 149 -1.59 -13.52 13.53
N MET A 150 -2.50 -12.94 12.75
CA MET A 150 -3.06 -11.63 13.02
C MET A 150 -3.91 -11.60 14.30
N LEU A 151 -4.69 -12.63 14.57
CA LEU A 151 -5.43 -12.75 15.83
C LEU A 151 -4.49 -12.81 17.05
N ASN A 152 -3.39 -13.55 16.94
CA ASN A 152 -2.38 -13.62 18.01
C ASN A 152 -1.60 -12.32 18.20
N ILE A 153 -1.22 -11.64 17.11
CA ILE A 153 -0.53 -10.34 17.16
C ILE A 153 -1.43 -9.28 17.80
N SER A 154 -2.71 -9.28 17.42
CA SER A 154 -3.67 -8.25 17.87
C SER A 154 -4.22 -8.50 19.28
N LYS A 155 -4.12 -9.73 19.80
CA LYS A 155 -4.71 -10.12 21.10
C LYS A 155 -6.18 -9.71 21.18
N ASP A 156 -6.94 -10.02 20.14
CA ASP A 156 -8.35 -9.66 19.94
C ASP A 156 -8.67 -8.15 19.87
N ASN A 157 -7.66 -7.28 19.74
CA ASN A 157 -7.85 -5.83 19.60
C ASN A 157 -7.90 -5.35 18.14
N LEU A 158 -8.41 -6.14 17.20
CA LEU A 158 -8.65 -5.66 15.83
C LEU A 158 -9.91 -4.80 15.76
N ILE A 159 -9.78 -3.49 15.96
CA ILE A 159 -10.91 -2.54 15.97
C ILE A 159 -10.78 -1.56 14.81
N VAL A 160 -11.84 -1.45 14.01
CA VAL A 160 -11.96 -0.38 13.01
C VAL A 160 -12.69 0.79 13.65
N ASP A 161 -12.08 1.98 13.62
CA ASP A 161 -12.75 3.24 13.94
C ASP A 161 -13.66 3.62 12.75
N PRO A 162 -15.01 3.58 12.90
CA PRO A 162 -15.92 3.84 11.78
C PRO A 162 -15.74 5.23 11.18
N MET A 163 -15.54 6.25 12.03
CA MET A 163 -15.33 7.62 11.59
C MET A 163 -14.02 7.75 10.79
N LEU A 164 -12.95 7.08 11.24
CA LEU A 164 -11.69 7.07 10.50
C LEU A 164 -11.83 6.37 9.14
N ARG A 165 -12.56 5.25 9.10
CA ARG A 165 -12.88 4.54 7.85
C ARG A 165 -13.67 5.44 6.91
N ASP A 166 -14.74 6.07 7.38
CA ASP A 166 -15.58 6.97 6.57
C ASP A 166 -14.78 8.14 6.02
N GLN A 167 -13.88 8.73 6.81
CA GLN A 167 -12.99 9.80 6.35
C GLN A 167 -12.03 9.37 5.24
N VAL A 168 -11.47 8.16 5.33
CA VAL A 168 -10.59 7.60 4.29
C VAL A 168 -11.40 7.24 3.04
N ASN A 169 -12.54 6.59 3.22
CA ASN A 169 -13.44 6.20 2.13
C ASN A 169 -13.99 7.42 1.39
N TYR A 170 -14.31 8.51 2.09
CA TYR A 170 -14.74 9.77 1.48
C TYR A 170 -13.73 10.33 0.48
N ILE A 171 -12.42 10.19 0.77
CA ILE A 171 -11.33 10.57 -0.14
C ILE A 171 -11.25 9.58 -1.31
N LEU A 172 -11.35 8.28 -1.04
CA LEU A 172 -11.25 7.21 -2.02
C LEU A 172 -12.38 7.26 -3.06
N GLU A 173 -13.64 7.41 -2.62
CA GLU A 173 -14.83 7.52 -3.47
C GLU A 173 -14.75 8.73 -4.42
N ARG A 174 -14.10 9.80 -3.97
CA ARG A 174 -13.80 11.00 -4.77
C ARG A 174 -12.50 10.86 -5.56
N LYS A 175 -11.85 9.70 -5.52
CA LYS A 175 -10.60 9.40 -6.23
C LYS A 175 -9.46 10.38 -5.89
N GLY A 176 -9.48 10.96 -4.69
CA GLY A 176 -8.57 12.02 -4.28
C GLY A 176 -8.84 13.41 -4.89
N ILE A 177 -9.93 13.56 -5.66
CA ILE A 177 -10.38 14.81 -6.28
C ILE A 177 -11.35 15.53 -5.33
N LEU A 178 -10.79 16.15 -4.30
CA LEU A 178 -11.57 16.95 -3.34
C LEU A 178 -10.73 18.08 -2.77
N ARG A 179 -11.42 19.11 -2.25
CA ARG A 179 -10.77 20.11 -1.40
C ARG A 179 -10.81 19.56 0.02
N VAL A 180 -9.66 19.38 0.66
CA VAL A 180 -9.58 18.87 2.05
C VAL A 180 -10.46 19.65 3.03
N ASN A 181 -10.74 20.93 2.75
CA ASN A 181 -11.64 21.74 3.57
C ASN A 181 -13.10 21.26 3.56
N GLU A 182 -13.55 20.57 2.50
CA GLU A 182 -14.90 19.97 2.41
C GLU A 182 -15.08 18.88 3.48
N MET A 183 -14.00 18.22 3.90
CA MET A 183 -14.05 17.21 4.96
C MET A 183 -14.35 17.82 6.34
N TYR A 184 -14.04 19.10 6.57
CA TYR A 184 -14.30 19.72 7.87
C TYR A 184 -15.79 19.86 8.14
N SER A 185 -16.53 20.31 7.12
CA SER A 185 -17.99 20.43 7.16
C SER A 185 -18.67 19.07 7.18
N GLU A 186 -18.20 18.13 6.35
CA GLU A 186 -18.79 16.80 6.25
C GLU A 186 -18.74 16.04 7.58
N PHE A 187 -17.58 16.06 8.24
CA PHE A 187 -17.35 15.27 9.46
C PHE A 187 -17.43 16.08 10.75
N GLY A 188 -17.86 17.35 10.68
CA GLY A 188 -17.97 18.23 11.85
C GLY A 188 -16.65 18.39 12.63
N ILE A 189 -15.51 18.34 11.94
CA ILE A 189 -14.18 18.31 12.56
C ILE A 189 -13.32 19.51 12.17
N SER A 190 -12.56 20.05 13.11
CA SER A 190 -11.63 21.14 12.82
C SER A 190 -10.48 20.68 11.91
N LYS A 191 -9.89 21.62 11.17
CA LYS A 191 -8.70 21.38 10.33
C LYS A 191 -7.56 20.72 11.10
N VAL A 192 -7.30 21.19 12.31
CA VAL A 192 -6.24 20.65 13.18
C VAL A 192 -6.61 19.25 13.68
N GLY A 193 -7.88 19.05 14.07
CA GLY A 193 -8.41 17.75 14.47
C GLY A 193 -8.26 16.70 13.37
N LEU A 194 -8.73 17.00 12.16
CA LEU A 194 -8.63 16.09 11.01
C LEU A 194 -7.17 15.74 10.70
N ARG A 195 -6.29 16.75 10.67
CA ARG A 195 -4.87 16.56 10.41
C ARG A 195 -4.23 15.65 11.46
N ASN A 196 -4.46 15.91 12.75
CA ASN A 196 -3.87 15.13 13.83
C ASN A 196 -4.42 13.69 13.86
N ASN A 197 -5.73 13.52 13.62
CA ASN A 197 -6.35 12.20 13.52
C ASN A 197 -5.68 11.36 12.44
N PHE A 198 -5.53 11.93 11.25
CA PHE A 198 -4.87 11.28 10.12
C PHE A 198 -3.38 10.97 10.39
N ILE A 199 -2.60 11.94 10.90
CA ILE A 199 -1.17 11.71 11.18
C ILE A 199 -0.96 10.62 12.24
N ASN A 200 -1.80 10.58 13.28
CA ASN A 200 -1.62 9.64 14.39
C ASN A 200 -2.19 8.25 14.06
N LYS A 201 -3.38 8.18 13.44
CA LYS A 201 -4.13 6.95 13.21
C LYS A 201 -4.00 6.35 11.81
N ILE A 202 -3.56 7.13 10.83
CA ILE A 202 -3.24 6.65 9.47
C ILE A 202 -1.75 6.83 9.19
N GLY A 203 -1.04 7.76 9.83
CA GLY A 203 0.37 8.01 9.53
C GLY A 203 0.61 8.96 8.35
N LEU A 204 -0.43 9.34 7.61
CA LEU A 204 -0.37 10.32 6.51
C LEU A 204 -1.25 11.52 6.82
N THR A 205 -1.02 12.66 6.16
CA THR A 205 -1.97 13.78 6.23
C THR A 205 -3.17 13.53 5.31
N PRO A 206 -4.36 14.12 5.55
CA PRO A 206 -5.50 13.98 4.63
C PRO A 206 -5.13 14.41 3.21
N LYS A 207 -4.38 15.51 3.11
CA LYS A 207 -3.83 15.98 1.83
C LYS A 207 -3.00 14.89 1.15
N LYS A 208 -2.05 14.26 1.84
CA LYS A 208 -1.17 13.24 1.25
C LYS A 208 -1.96 12.02 0.78
N VAL A 209 -2.96 11.59 1.56
CA VAL A 209 -3.90 10.53 1.17
C VAL A 209 -4.63 10.92 -0.13
N SER A 210 -5.21 12.13 -0.21
CA SER A 210 -5.84 12.62 -1.45
C SER A 210 -4.88 12.66 -2.64
N GLN A 211 -3.62 13.07 -2.44
CA GLN A 211 -2.62 13.09 -3.50
C GLN A 211 -2.30 11.69 -4.03
N ILE A 212 -2.19 10.69 -3.14
CA ILE A 212 -1.93 9.29 -3.50
C ILE A 212 -3.10 8.74 -4.32
N TRP A 213 -4.34 8.93 -3.85
CA TRP A 213 -5.51 8.45 -4.58
C TRP A 213 -5.71 9.14 -5.93
N ARG A 214 -5.43 10.45 -6.00
CA ARG A 214 -5.44 11.18 -7.28
C ARG A 214 -4.39 10.66 -8.25
N LEU A 215 -3.17 10.39 -7.77
CA LEU A 215 -2.13 9.76 -8.59
C LEU A 215 -2.60 8.39 -9.09
N ASN A 216 -3.15 7.57 -8.21
CA ASN A 216 -3.63 6.24 -8.56
C ASN A 216 -4.76 6.32 -9.60
N TYR A 217 -5.69 7.27 -9.47
CA TYR A 217 -6.71 7.50 -10.49
C TYR A 217 -6.12 7.95 -11.84
N PHE A 218 -5.10 8.81 -11.84
CA PHE A 218 -4.36 9.13 -13.06
C PHE A 218 -3.71 7.89 -13.69
N LEU A 219 -3.06 7.04 -12.89
CA LEU A 219 -2.44 5.80 -13.38
C LEU A 219 -3.48 4.83 -13.96
N TYR A 220 -4.67 4.77 -13.35
CA TYR A 220 -5.81 4.02 -13.87
C TYR A 220 -6.26 4.56 -15.23
N LEU A 221 -6.46 5.87 -15.37
CA LEU A 221 -6.86 6.49 -16.64
C LEU A 221 -5.80 6.26 -17.72
N GLN A 222 -4.51 6.37 -17.38
CA GLN A 222 -3.41 6.15 -18.31
C GLN A 222 -3.39 4.72 -18.88
N GLN A 223 -3.78 3.71 -18.08
CA GLN A 223 -3.83 2.33 -18.54
C GLN A 223 -5.12 2.00 -19.32
N ASN A 224 -6.25 2.62 -18.94
CA ASN A 224 -7.59 2.21 -19.40
C ASN A 224 -8.19 3.16 -20.46
N THR A 225 -7.45 4.16 -20.91
CA THR A 225 -7.89 5.07 -21.96
C THR A 225 -6.94 5.03 -23.16
N SER A 226 -7.46 5.32 -24.35
CA SER A 226 -6.65 5.47 -25.56
C SER A 226 -5.93 6.82 -25.65
N CYS A 227 -6.20 7.74 -24.70
CA CYS A 227 -5.64 9.08 -24.70
C CYS A 227 -4.14 9.05 -24.39
N GLN A 228 -3.32 9.45 -25.36
CA GLN A 228 -1.86 9.51 -25.21
C GLN A 228 -1.38 10.82 -24.56
N ASN A 229 -2.27 11.80 -24.38
CA ASN A 229 -1.92 13.10 -23.82
C ASN A 229 -1.92 13.04 -22.29
N LEU A 230 -0.73 12.84 -21.69
CA LEU A 230 -0.53 12.81 -20.24
C LEU A 230 -1.03 14.07 -19.52
N THR A 231 -1.00 15.23 -20.18
CA THR A 231 -1.51 16.47 -19.58
C THR A 231 -3.03 16.44 -19.48
N GLN A 232 -3.72 16.02 -20.54
CA GLN A 232 -5.17 15.87 -20.53
C GLN A 232 -5.60 14.86 -19.45
N LEU A 233 -4.93 13.71 -19.40
CA LEU A 233 -5.17 12.70 -18.35
C LEU A 233 -4.93 13.26 -16.94
N GLY A 234 -3.93 14.13 -16.76
CA GLY A 234 -3.73 14.86 -15.52
C GLY A 234 -4.93 15.78 -15.19
N LEU A 235 -5.44 16.53 -16.15
CA LEU A 235 -6.63 17.36 -15.92
C LEU A 235 -7.86 16.51 -15.56
N ASP A 236 -8.07 15.40 -16.28
CA ASP A 236 -9.17 14.46 -16.03
C ASP A 236 -9.07 13.78 -14.66
N ALA A 237 -7.84 13.57 -14.17
CA ALA A 237 -7.57 13.08 -12.82
C ALA A 237 -7.69 14.17 -11.74
N GLY A 238 -8.05 15.41 -12.09
CA GLY A 238 -8.30 16.49 -11.13
C GLY A 238 -7.06 17.28 -10.72
N PHE A 239 -5.98 17.24 -11.49
CA PHE A 239 -4.87 18.19 -11.32
C PHE A 239 -5.26 19.55 -11.93
N TYR A 240 -4.90 20.64 -11.25
CA TYR A 240 -5.32 22.00 -11.64
C TYR A 240 -4.82 22.44 -13.03
N ASP A 241 -3.55 22.20 -13.30
CA ASP A 241 -2.89 22.49 -14.57
C ASP A 241 -1.72 21.54 -14.80
N GLN A 242 -1.04 21.67 -15.95
CA GLN A 242 0.11 20.85 -16.29
C GLN A 242 1.27 20.99 -15.29
N ALA A 243 1.52 22.20 -14.79
CA ALA A 243 2.62 22.46 -13.86
C ALA A 243 2.38 21.79 -12.50
N HIS A 244 1.14 21.86 -12.01
CA HIS A 244 0.67 21.18 -10.82
C HIS A 244 0.79 19.66 -10.98
N PHE A 245 0.31 19.11 -12.10
CA PHE A 245 0.44 17.70 -12.42
C PHE A 245 1.90 17.24 -12.41
N ILE A 246 2.77 17.90 -13.17
CA ILE A 246 4.19 17.52 -13.27
C ILE A 246 4.88 17.62 -11.90
N LYS A 247 4.61 18.68 -11.13
CA LYS A 247 5.21 18.88 -9.80
C LYS A 247 4.83 17.76 -8.85
N GLU A 248 3.55 17.42 -8.79
CA GLU A 248 3.05 16.40 -7.87
C GLU A 248 3.46 14.99 -8.32
N PHE A 249 3.42 14.69 -9.62
CA PHE A 249 3.94 13.44 -10.19
C PHE A 249 5.44 13.25 -9.86
N LYS A 250 6.25 14.29 -10.06
CA LYS A 250 7.68 14.27 -9.69
C LYS A 250 7.89 14.02 -8.19
N SER A 251 6.99 14.47 -7.32
CA SER A 251 7.10 14.20 -5.89
C SER A 251 6.93 12.72 -5.53
N PHE A 252 6.29 11.93 -6.41
CA PHE A 252 6.10 10.50 -6.22
C PHE A 252 7.17 9.67 -6.95
N PHE A 253 7.50 10.01 -8.19
CA PHE A 253 8.37 9.20 -9.06
C PHE A 253 9.76 9.80 -9.32
N HIS A 254 10.05 11.00 -8.81
CA HIS A 254 11.33 11.70 -8.99
C HIS A 254 11.77 11.94 -10.45
N CYS A 255 10.86 11.76 -11.40
CA CYS A 255 11.07 12.06 -12.81
C CYS A 255 9.78 12.65 -13.42
N SER A 256 9.88 13.21 -14.62
CA SER A 256 8.69 13.74 -15.30
C SER A 256 7.79 12.59 -15.79
N PRO A 257 6.47 12.82 -15.94
CA PRO A 257 5.56 11.83 -16.51
C PRO A 257 6.05 11.27 -17.85
N LEU A 258 6.50 12.14 -18.76
CA LEU A 258 7.02 11.74 -20.06
C LEU A 258 8.24 10.82 -19.97
N HIS A 259 9.17 11.11 -19.06
CA HIS A 259 10.34 10.25 -18.86
C HIS A 259 9.94 8.91 -18.24
N PHE A 260 9.02 8.94 -17.27
CA PHE A 260 8.53 7.77 -16.58
C PHE A 260 7.88 6.75 -17.54
N PHE A 261 6.91 7.18 -18.34
CA PHE A 261 6.18 6.28 -19.24
C PHE A 261 6.95 5.86 -20.51
N LYS A 262 8.13 6.43 -20.76
CA LYS A 262 9.05 5.94 -21.80
C LYS A 262 9.81 4.69 -21.37
N ASN A 263 9.90 4.42 -20.07
CA ASN A 263 10.57 3.24 -19.52
C ASN A 263 9.54 2.19 -19.11
N GLU A 264 9.85 0.90 -19.30
CA GLU A 264 9.00 -0.17 -18.80
C GLU A 264 9.24 -0.42 -17.31
N HIS A 265 8.14 -0.45 -16.53
CA HIS A 265 8.15 -0.78 -15.10
C HIS A 265 7.08 -1.85 -14.84
N HIS A 266 7.47 -3.12 -14.62
CA HIS A 266 6.53 -4.23 -14.59
C HIS A 266 5.67 -4.24 -13.31
N LEU A 267 6.27 -3.96 -12.15
CA LEU A 267 5.52 -3.84 -10.90
C LEU A 267 4.53 -2.67 -10.89
N LEU A 268 4.73 -1.65 -11.74
CA LEU A 268 3.76 -0.59 -11.92
C LEU A 268 2.49 -1.11 -12.60
N LYS A 269 2.59 -1.99 -13.61
CA LYS A 269 1.42 -2.58 -14.28
C LYS A 269 0.56 -3.36 -13.28
N ILE A 270 1.21 -4.12 -12.40
CA ILE A 270 0.54 -4.76 -11.26
C ILE A 270 -0.12 -3.71 -10.35
N SER A 271 0.59 -2.65 -9.98
CA SER A 271 0.01 -1.57 -9.17
C SER A 271 -1.26 -1.02 -9.83
N GLN A 272 -1.27 -0.80 -11.15
CA GLN A 272 -2.42 -0.28 -11.88
C GLN A 272 -3.63 -1.23 -11.86
N GLU A 273 -3.41 -2.54 -11.99
CA GLU A 273 -4.47 -3.55 -11.86
C GLU A 273 -5.08 -3.53 -10.45
N THR A 274 -4.24 -3.47 -9.40
CA THR A 274 -4.73 -3.39 -8.00
C THR A 274 -5.44 -2.08 -7.67
N ILE A 275 -5.02 -0.98 -8.30
CA ILE A 275 -5.61 0.36 -8.12
C ILE A 275 -7.08 0.33 -8.55
N SER A 276 -7.41 -0.32 -9.66
CA SER A 276 -8.79 -0.40 -10.15
C SER A 276 -9.73 -0.98 -9.08
N LYS A 277 -9.34 -2.10 -8.47
CA LYS A 277 -10.12 -2.78 -7.42
C LYS A 277 -10.36 -1.87 -6.21
N ARG A 278 -9.39 -1.05 -5.79
CA ARG A 278 -9.57 -0.07 -4.71
C ARG A 278 -10.54 1.05 -5.10
N LEU A 279 -10.35 1.65 -6.28
CA LEU A 279 -11.17 2.77 -6.76
C LEU A 279 -12.64 2.39 -6.97
N PHE A 280 -12.93 1.11 -7.19
CA PHE A 280 -14.28 0.58 -7.38
C PHE A 280 -14.77 -0.26 -6.18
N ASN A 281 -14.23 0.00 -4.98
CA ASN A 281 -14.70 -0.56 -3.70
C ASN A 281 -14.74 -2.10 -3.63
N VAL A 282 -13.89 -2.80 -4.37
CA VAL A 282 -13.83 -4.28 -4.35
C VAL A 282 -13.39 -4.82 -2.99
N TYR A 283 -12.49 -4.10 -2.29
CA TYR A 283 -11.95 -4.53 -0.99
C TYR A 283 -12.73 -4.01 0.21
N ASP A 284 -13.71 -3.15 -0.01
CA ASP A 284 -14.60 -2.66 1.01
C ASP A 284 -16.03 -2.88 0.55
N PRO A 285 -16.55 -4.14 0.58
CA PRO A 285 -17.94 -4.37 0.31
C PRO A 285 -18.74 -3.56 1.32
N VAL A 286 -19.32 -2.47 0.83
CA VAL A 286 -20.38 -1.75 1.53
C VAL A 286 -21.58 -2.70 1.47
N ASN A 287 -21.62 -3.63 2.42
CA ASN A 287 -22.76 -4.43 2.91
C ASN A 287 -22.25 -5.58 3.78
#